data_AF-A0AA39DXB8-F1
#
_entry.id   AF-A0AA39DXB8-F1
#
_cell.length_a   1.000
_cell.length_b   1.000
_cell.length_c   1.000
_cell.angle_alpha   90.00
_cell.angle_beta   90.00
_cell.angle_gamma   90.00
#
_symmetry.space_group_name_H-M   'P 1'
#
loop_
_entity.id
_entity.type
_entity.pdbx_description
1 polymer ?
#
loop_
_entity_poly.entity_id
_entity_poly.type
_entity_poly.pdbx_seq_one_letter_code
_entity_poly.pdbx_strand_id
1 'polypeptide(L)'
;MDLDLALLDSSILQSTTTSPQSRVLGLAEIQSASNELVVTELRTKFQMLKKDGLLTGEYIQELKSICNSLVAIGEPVFEKNHLIYLFSGLDREYNPFVTSIQNRSDQPTIEQIYSLLLSNDFRLEQQNSVSVHSAQVHMAHLNKKPYKSTPQPTFNHIHIQPRYSSAPFKPTTSQYQPSILGKPQSQPRQPQP
;
A
#
# COMPACT_ATOMS: atom_id res chain seq x y z
N MET A 1 -29.85 6.74 78.01
CA MET A 1 -28.90 5.64 78.28
C MET A 1 -29.66 4.37 77.95
N ASP A 2 -29.33 3.58 76.95
CA ASP A 2 -28.19 3.54 76.07
C ASP A 2 -28.62 2.78 74.80
N LEU A 3 -27.95 3.10 73.70
CA LEU A 3 -28.04 2.44 72.41
C LEU A 3 -27.23 1.12 72.49
N ASP A 4 -27.67 -0.03 71.97
CA ASP A 4 -26.80 -0.85 71.09
C ASP A 4 -27.48 -2.04 70.39
N LEU A 5 -26.91 -2.34 69.23
CA LEU A 5 -27.24 -3.34 68.22
C LEU A 5 -27.15 -4.80 68.73
N ALA A 6 -28.13 -5.63 68.37
CA ALA A 6 -27.89 -7.07 68.09
C ALA A 6 -29.05 -7.76 67.34
N LEU A 7 -29.88 -7.01 66.63
CA LEU A 7 -30.91 -7.57 65.76
C LEU A 7 -30.43 -7.33 64.33
N LEU A 8 -29.58 -8.22 63.81
CA LEU A 8 -29.26 -8.44 62.39
C LEU A 8 -28.06 -9.42 62.28
N ASP A 9 -28.27 -10.73 62.46
CA ASP A 9 -27.49 -11.75 61.70
C ASP A 9 -28.13 -13.14 61.84
N SER A 10 -29.11 -13.47 61.00
CA SER A 10 -29.54 -14.85 60.71
C SER A 10 -30.54 -14.96 59.55
N SER A 11 -30.98 -13.86 58.94
CA SER A 11 -31.95 -13.90 57.83
C SER A 11 -31.33 -13.83 56.43
N ILE A 12 -30.00 -13.93 56.27
CA ILE A 12 -29.32 -13.91 54.96
C ILE A 12 -28.74 -15.30 54.62
N LEU A 13 -29.38 -16.39 55.02
CA LEU A 13 -28.98 -17.74 54.58
C LEU A 13 -30.16 -18.67 54.22
N GLN A 14 -31.31 -18.14 53.79
CA GLN A 14 -32.46 -18.98 53.38
C GLN A 14 -33.13 -18.61 52.05
N SER A 15 -32.47 -17.88 51.15
CA SER A 15 -33.06 -17.59 49.84
C SER A 15 -32.04 -17.45 48.71
N THR A 16 -31.33 -18.55 48.40
CA THR A 16 -30.77 -18.79 47.05
C THR A 16 -30.99 -20.25 46.66
N THR A 17 -32.25 -20.68 46.66
CA THR A 17 -32.72 -21.86 45.91
C THR A 17 -32.72 -21.55 44.42
N THR A 18 -31.54 -21.32 43.85
CA THR A 18 -31.39 -21.10 42.40
C THR A 18 -31.26 -22.47 41.75
N SER A 19 -32.38 -22.95 41.19
CA SER A 19 -32.44 -24.12 40.30
C SER A 19 -31.22 -24.12 39.37
N PRO A 20 -30.61 -25.29 39.09
CA PRO A 20 -29.51 -25.40 38.12
C PRO A 20 -29.81 -24.67 36.80
N GLN A 21 -31.09 -24.63 36.39
CA GLN A 21 -31.56 -23.94 35.20
C GLN A 21 -31.45 -22.40 35.27
N SER A 22 -31.69 -21.79 36.43
CA SER A 22 -31.61 -20.33 36.59
C SER A 22 -30.16 -19.85 36.71
N ARG A 23 -29.25 -20.70 37.20
CA ARG A 23 -27.80 -20.39 37.21
C ARG A 23 -27.19 -20.42 35.81
N VAL A 24 -27.53 -21.43 35.00
CA VAL A 24 -27.02 -21.50 33.62
C VAL A 24 -27.59 -20.39 32.73
N LEU A 25 -28.83 -19.96 32.98
CA LEU A 25 -29.44 -18.84 32.27
C LEU A 25 -28.69 -17.52 32.52
N GLY A 26 -28.45 -17.17 33.78
CA GLY A 26 -27.72 -15.94 34.13
C GLY A 26 -26.27 -15.93 33.63
N LEU A 27 -25.60 -17.09 33.60
CA LEU A 27 -24.25 -17.20 33.04
C LEU A 27 -24.24 -16.99 31.53
N ALA A 28 -25.22 -17.53 30.81
CA ALA A 28 -25.34 -17.32 29.36
C ALA A 28 -25.62 -15.85 29.01
N GLU A 29 -26.45 -15.17 29.79
CA GLU A 29 -26.74 -13.74 29.61
C GLU A 29 -25.51 -12.87 29.86
N ILE A 30 -24.74 -13.15 30.93
CA ILE A 30 -23.50 -12.42 31.23
C ILE A 30 -22.45 -12.68 30.14
N GLN A 31 -22.31 -13.93 29.67
CA GLN A 31 -21.38 -14.27 28.60
C GLN A 31 -21.76 -13.61 27.28
N SER A 32 -23.06 -13.57 26.95
CA SER A 32 -23.57 -12.90 25.75
C SER A 32 -23.28 -11.40 25.82
N ALA A 33 -23.57 -10.75 26.95
CA ALA A 33 -23.28 -9.34 27.14
C ALA A 33 -21.78 -9.03 27.05
N SER A 34 -20.93 -9.90 27.63
CA SER A 34 -19.48 -9.77 27.53
C SER A 34 -18.99 -9.91 26.09
N ASN A 35 -19.53 -10.86 25.33
CA ASN A 35 -19.17 -11.05 23.92
C ASN A 35 -19.57 -9.83 23.08
N GLU A 36 -20.78 -9.30 23.26
CA GLU A 36 -21.25 -8.09 22.55
C GLU A 36 -20.33 -6.89 22.76
N LEU A 37 -19.86 -6.69 24.00
CA LEU A 37 -18.91 -5.62 24.33
C LEU A 37 -17.57 -5.83 23.61
N VAL A 38 -17.03 -7.05 23.64
CA VAL A 38 -15.77 -7.39 22.96
C VAL A 38 -15.88 -7.24 21.44
N VAL A 39 -17.00 -7.68 20.85
CA VAL A 39 -17.27 -7.51 19.41
C VAL A 39 -17.30 -6.04 19.04
N THR A 40 -17.99 -5.22 19.83
CA THR A 40 -18.08 -3.78 19.61
C THR A 40 -16.72 -3.10 19.72
N GLU A 41 -15.92 -3.47 20.72
CA GLU A 41 -14.56 -2.99 20.89
C GLU A 41 -13.67 -3.35 19.69
N LEU A 42 -13.66 -4.62 19.28
CA LEU A 42 -12.88 -5.09 18.14
C LEU A 42 -13.30 -4.40 16.83
N ARG A 43 -14.61 -4.23 16.59
CA ARG A 43 -15.12 -3.50 15.42
C ARG A 43 -14.71 -2.02 15.45
N THR A 44 -14.70 -1.41 16.63
CA THR A 44 -14.24 -0.03 16.82
C THR A 44 -12.74 0.07 16.54
N LYS A 45 -11.93 -0.84 17.10
CA LYS A 45 -10.49 -0.92 16.81
C LYS A 45 -10.26 -1.07 15.31
N PHE A 46 -11.04 -1.90 14.63
CA PHE A 46 -10.90 -2.14 13.19
C PHE A 46 -11.18 -0.88 12.36
N GLN A 47 -12.20 -0.11 12.73
CA GLN A 47 -12.56 1.15 12.07
C GLN A 47 -11.54 2.26 12.29
N MET A 48 -10.98 2.32 13.50
CA MET A 48 -10.01 3.34 13.89
C MET A 48 -8.59 3.03 13.42
N LEU A 49 -8.30 1.79 13.02
CA LEU A 49 -6.98 1.40 12.56
C LEU A 49 -6.61 2.17 11.29
N LYS A 50 -5.56 2.98 11.40
CA LYS A 50 -4.92 3.69 10.28
C LYS A 50 -3.53 3.13 10.07
N LYS A 51 -3.03 3.26 8.84
CA LYS A 51 -1.62 3.04 8.54
C LYS A 51 -0.78 4.10 9.26
N ASP A 52 -1.08 5.40 9.11
CA ASP A 52 -0.55 6.52 9.93
C ASP A 52 0.91 6.36 10.40
N GLY A 53 1.84 6.20 9.46
CA GLY A 53 3.27 6.05 9.74
C GLY A 53 3.74 4.62 10.08
N LEU A 54 2.85 3.65 10.26
CA LEU A 54 3.19 2.23 10.34
C LEU A 54 3.77 1.73 9.02
N LEU A 55 4.63 0.71 9.12
CA LEU A 55 5.02 -0.05 7.95
C LEU A 55 3.79 -0.80 7.40
N THR A 56 3.69 -0.89 6.08
CA THR A 56 2.54 -1.53 5.42
C THR A 56 2.33 -2.98 5.89
N GLY A 57 3.43 -3.71 6.15
CA GLY A 57 3.37 -5.06 6.72
C GLY A 57 2.78 -5.12 8.13
N GLU A 58 3.12 -4.17 8.99
CA GLU A 58 2.58 -4.06 10.36
C GLU A 58 1.10 -3.73 10.34
N TYR A 59 0.71 -2.79 9.48
CA TYR A 59 -0.70 -2.43 9.28
C TYR A 59 -1.53 -3.65 8.82
N ILE A 60 -1.05 -4.42 7.84
CA ILE A 60 -1.71 -5.66 7.40
C ILE A 60 -1.79 -6.69 8.54
N GLN A 61 -0.75 -6.81 9.36
CA GLN A 61 -0.73 -7.73 10.48
C GLN A 61 -1.79 -7.36 11.55
N GLU A 62 -1.94 -6.08 11.86
CA GLU A 62 -2.99 -5.61 12.79
C GLU A 62 -4.40 -5.88 12.26
N LEU A 63 -4.65 -5.65 10.96
CA LEU A 63 -5.94 -5.99 10.33
C LEU A 63 -6.26 -7.49 10.49
N LYS A 64 -5.27 -8.35 10.23
CA LYS A 64 -5.40 -9.81 10.37
C LYS A 64 -5.66 -10.21 11.83
N SER A 65 -4.95 -9.60 12.78
CA SER A 65 -5.10 -9.86 14.22
C SER A 65 -6.52 -9.56 14.72
N ILE A 66 -7.09 -8.44 14.28
CA ILE A 66 -8.47 -8.07 14.63
C ILE A 66 -9.47 -9.05 14.01
N CYS A 67 -9.30 -9.41 12.73
CA CYS A 67 -10.15 -10.40 12.07
C CYS A 67 -10.11 -11.76 12.77
N ASN A 68 -8.92 -12.23 13.16
CA ASN A 68 -8.75 -13.50 13.86
C ASN A 68 -9.43 -13.48 15.24
N SER A 69 -9.33 -12.35 15.97
CA SER A 69 -10.03 -12.17 17.25
C SER A 69 -11.55 -12.21 17.09
N LEU A 70 -12.08 -11.58 16.04
CA LEU A 70 -13.51 -11.60 15.70
C LEU A 70 -13.99 -13.01 15.30
N VAL A 71 -13.19 -13.75 14.53
CA VAL A 71 -13.49 -15.16 14.21
C VAL A 71 -13.49 -16.03 15.48
N ALA A 72 -12.56 -15.82 16.40
CA ALA A 72 -12.43 -16.61 17.63
C ALA A 72 -13.66 -16.52 18.55
N ILE A 73 -14.40 -15.40 18.50
CA ILE A 73 -15.62 -15.18 19.28
C ILE A 73 -16.91 -15.44 18.48
N GLY A 74 -16.79 -15.99 17.26
CA GLY A 74 -17.94 -16.39 16.42
C GLY A 74 -18.51 -15.28 15.55
N GLU A 75 -17.83 -14.14 15.39
CA GLU A 75 -18.27 -12.97 14.65
C GLU A 75 -17.38 -12.69 13.41
N PRO A 76 -17.35 -13.59 12.40
CA PRO A 76 -16.46 -13.44 11.25
C PRO A 76 -16.77 -12.18 10.43
N VAL A 77 -15.72 -11.58 9.86
CA VAL A 77 -15.84 -10.41 9.00
C VAL A 77 -15.98 -10.86 7.54
N PHE A 78 -17.03 -10.39 6.87
CA PHE A 78 -17.17 -10.56 5.42
C PHE A 78 -16.06 -9.85 4.66
N GLU A 79 -15.55 -10.47 3.59
CA GLU A 79 -14.45 -9.95 2.77
C GLU A 79 -14.69 -8.51 2.28
N LYS A 80 -15.92 -8.18 1.88
CA LYS A 80 -16.30 -6.80 1.48
C LYS A 80 -16.08 -5.79 2.61
N ASN A 81 -16.45 -6.15 3.84
CA ASN A 81 -16.26 -5.26 5.00
C ASN A 81 -14.77 -5.13 5.33
N HIS A 82 -14.02 -6.22 5.21
CA HIS A 82 -12.57 -6.20 5.36
C HIS A 82 -11.93 -5.19 4.39
N LEU A 83 -12.32 -5.21 3.11
CA LEU A 83 -11.81 -4.25 2.12
C LEU A 83 -12.16 -2.80 2.44
N ILE A 84 -13.36 -2.55 2.96
CA ILE A 84 -13.76 -1.21 3.41
C ILE A 84 -12.83 -0.73 4.52
N TYR A 85 -12.55 -1.57 5.53
CA TYR A 85 -11.66 -1.19 6.64
C TYR A 85 -10.20 -1.03 6.18
N LEU A 86 -9.72 -1.94 5.32
CA LEU A 86 -8.41 -1.85 4.69
C LEU A 86 -8.24 -0.51 3.97
N PHE A 87 -9.13 -0.17 3.04
CA PHE A 87 -8.96 1.05 2.24
C PHE A 87 -9.19 2.33 3.03
N SER A 88 -10.06 2.29 4.05
CA SER A 88 -10.31 3.45 4.91
C SER A 88 -9.12 3.80 5.80
N GLY A 89 -8.24 2.84 6.08
CA GLY A 89 -7.05 3.03 6.91
C GLY A 89 -5.81 3.48 6.15
N LEU A 90 -5.82 3.44 4.81
CA LEU A 90 -4.67 3.83 4.00
C LEU A 90 -4.50 5.36 3.90
N ASP A 91 -3.25 5.79 3.83
CA ASP A 91 -2.89 7.19 3.62
C ASP A 91 -3.23 7.64 2.19
N ARG A 92 -3.34 8.97 1.98
CA ARG A 92 -3.76 9.54 0.68
C ARG A 92 -2.85 9.15 -0.50
N GLU A 93 -1.59 8.83 -0.24
CA GLU A 93 -0.64 8.38 -1.27
C GLU A 93 -1.05 7.04 -1.91
N TYR A 94 -1.88 6.23 -1.23
CA TYR A 94 -2.41 4.97 -1.75
C TYR A 94 -3.73 5.14 -2.52
N ASN A 95 -4.28 6.35 -2.66
CA ASN A 95 -5.52 6.58 -3.43
C ASN A 95 -5.46 6.01 -4.88
N PRO A 96 -4.33 6.10 -5.62
CA PRO A 96 -4.21 5.46 -6.93
C PRO A 96 -4.31 3.93 -6.86
N PHE A 97 -3.78 3.32 -5.79
CA PHE A 97 -3.90 1.89 -5.55
C PHE A 97 -5.36 1.49 -5.29
N VAL A 98 -6.06 2.22 -4.40
CA VAL A 98 -7.48 1.98 -4.10
C VAL A 98 -8.33 2.06 -5.36
N THR A 99 -8.12 3.10 -6.17
CA THR A 99 -8.82 3.30 -7.45
C THR A 99 -8.55 2.16 -8.43
N SER A 100 -7.30 1.70 -8.52
CA SER A 100 -6.92 0.57 -9.39
C SER A 100 -7.62 -0.72 -8.98
N ILE A 101 -7.68 -1.03 -7.68
CA ILE A 101 -8.37 -2.22 -7.19
C ILE A 101 -9.89 -2.12 -7.39
N GLN A 102 -10.49 -0.94 -7.20
CA GLN A 102 -11.93 -0.73 -7.41
C GLN A 102 -12.38 -0.90 -8.87
N ASN A 103 -11.49 -0.60 -9.83
CA ASN A 103 -11.80 -0.72 -11.27
C ASN A 103 -11.50 -2.11 -11.85
N ARG A 104 -10.93 -3.02 -11.06
CA ARG A 104 -10.64 -4.39 -11.50
C ARG A 104 -11.90 -5.22 -11.64
N SER A 105 -12.02 -5.95 -12.74
CA SER A 105 -13.13 -6.87 -13.00
C SER A 105 -12.95 -8.24 -12.36
N ASP A 106 -11.72 -8.59 -11.98
CA ASP A 106 -11.30 -9.96 -11.67
C ASP A 106 -11.41 -10.36 -10.18
N GLN A 107 -12.23 -9.65 -9.39
CA GLN A 107 -12.56 -9.95 -7.98
C GLN A 107 -11.43 -10.64 -7.19
N PRO A 108 -10.28 -9.97 -7.00
CA PRO A 108 -9.14 -10.55 -6.31
C PRO A 108 -9.47 -10.85 -4.84
N THR A 109 -8.85 -11.90 -4.31
CA THR A 109 -9.01 -12.26 -2.89
C THR A 109 -8.28 -11.25 -1.99
N ILE A 110 -8.70 -11.16 -0.73
CA ILE A 110 -8.05 -10.29 0.27
C ILE A 110 -6.52 -10.51 0.37
N GLU A 111 -6.05 -11.75 0.29
CA GLU A 111 -4.61 -12.07 0.36
C GLU A 111 -3.85 -11.58 -0.89
N GLN A 112 -4.48 -11.62 -2.06
CA GLN A 112 -3.92 -11.02 -3.27
C GLN A 112 -3.83 -9.50 -3.13
N ILE A 113 -4.86 -8.87 -2.56
CA ILE A 113 -4.88 -7.41 -2.33
C ILE A 113 -3.77 -7.00 -1.35
N TYR A 114 -3.50 -7.77 -0.29
CA TYR A 114 -2.35 -7.51 0.59
C TYR A 114 -1.01 -7.58 -0.15
N SER A 115 -0.83 -8.60 -0.98
CA SER A 115 0.40 -8.77 -1.77
C SER A 115 0.61 -7.61 -2.74
N LEU A 116 -0.48 -7.16 -3.38
CA LEU A 116 -0.48 -6.00 -4.26
C LEU A 116 -0.20 -4.70 -3.50
N LEU A 117 -0.73 -4.55 -2.29
CA LEU A 117 -0.50 -3.39 -1.44
C LEU A 117 0.97 -3.28 -1.04
N LEU A 118 1.59 -4.38 -0.61
CA LEU A 118 3.04 -4.43 -0.32
C LEU A 118 3.89 -4.09 -1.55
N SER A 119 3.50 -4.60 -2.72
CA SER A 119 4.19 -4.30 -3.99
C SER A 119 4.04 -2.81 -4.36
N ASN A 120 2.89 -2.22 -4.09
CA ASN A 120 2.66 -0.80 -4.30
C ASN A 120 3.51 0.07 -3.36
N ASP A 121 3.60 -0.33 -2.09
CA ASP A 121 4.42 0.34 -1.07
C ASP A 121 5.90 0.43 -1.49
N PHE A 122 6.47 -0.71 -1.92
CA PHE A 122 7.83 -0.75 -2.43
C PHE A 122 8.06 0.15 -3.65
N ARG A 123 7.04 0.31 -4.51
CA ARG A 123 7.11 1.22 -5.66
C ARG A 123 7.04 2.69 -5.24
N LEU A 124 6.22 3.03 -4.24
CA LEU A 124 6.13 4.37 -3.69
C LEU A 124 7.46 4.81 -3.07
N GLU A 125 8.12 3.92 -2.32
CA GLU A 125 9.44 4.18 -1.73
C GLU A 125 10.51 4.48 -2.80
N GLN A 126 10.53 3.70 -3.88
CA GLN A 126 11.42 3.95 -5.02
C GLN A 126 11.12 5.28 -5.73
N GLN A 127 9.85 5.64 -5.90
CA GLN A 127 9.50 6.92 -6.53
C GLN A 127 9.93 8.11 -5.69
N ASN A 128 9.80 7.99 -4.36
CA ASN A 128 10.22 9.05 -3.44
C ASN A 128 11.73 9.25 -3.46
N SER A 129 12.51 8.16 -3.45
CA SER A 129 13.98 8.24 -3.57
C SER A 129 14.47 8.83 -4.90
N VAL A 130 13.84 8.49 -6.02
CA VAL A 130 14.18 9.05 -7.35
C VAL A 130 13.82 10.54 -7.46
N SER A 131 12.68 10.96 -6.90
CA SER A 131 12.26 12.36 -6.86
C SER A 131 13.30 13.24 -6.15
N VAL A 132 13.78 12.81 -4.98
CA VAL A 132 14.83 13.53 -4.22
C VAL A 132 16.12 13.65 -5.03
N HIS A 133 16.55 12.58 -5.71
CA HIS A 133 17.77 12.62 -6.52
C HIS A 133 17.65 13.59 -7.71
N SER A 134 16.50 13.59 -8.41
CA SER A 134 16.27 14.50 -9.54
C SER A 134 16.24 15.98 -9.13
N ALA A 135 15.67 16.30 -7.96
CA ALA A 135 15.64 17.64 -7.39
C ALA A 135 17.03 18.13 -6.93
N GLN A 136 17.90 17.22 -6.48
CA GLN A 136 19.29 17.56 -6.13
C GLN A 136 20.15 17.85 -7.37
N VAL A 137 19.99 17.05 -8.44
CA VAL A 137 20.66 17.28 -9.73
C VAL A 137 20.23 18.64 -10.29
N HIS A 138 18.92 18.82 -10.51
CA HIS A 138 18.12 20.03 -10.22
C HIS A 138 18.83 21.34 -9.83
N MET A 139 19.33 21.33 -8.59
CA MET A 139 19.88 22.49 -7.90
C MET A 139 21.40 22.62 -8.09
N ALA A 140 22.12 21.50 -8.28
CA ALA A 140 23.58 21.51 -8.44
C ALA A 140 24.04 22.27 -9.70
N HIS A 141 23.27 22.23 -10.79
CA HIS A 141 23.61 22.95 -12.02
C HIS A 141 23.17 24.42 -12.06
N LEU A 142 22.39 24.90 -11.08
CA LEU A 142 22.05 26.33 -10.94
C LEU A 142 23.11 27.13 -10.16
N ASN A 143 24.05 26.47 -9.49
CA ASN A 143 25.14 27.13 -8.74
C ASN A 143 26.43 27.35 -9.56
N LYS A 144 26.39 27.18 -10.88
CA LYS A 144 27.52 27.61 -11.73
C LYS A 144 27.44 29.13 -11.91
N LYS A 145 28.23 29.85 -11.09
CA LYS A 145 28.54 31.28 -11.32
C LYS A 145 28.90 31.48 -12.80
N PRO A 146 28.44 32.57 -13.45
CA PRO A 146 28.79 32.83 -14.84
C PRO A 146 30.31 32.93 -14.94
N TYR A 147 30.91 32.04 -15.72
CA TYR A 147 32.31 32.11 -16.10
C TYR A 147 32.49 33.43 -16.86
N LYS A 148 33.15 34.40 -16.21
CA LYS A 148 33.57 35.64 -16.87
C LYS A 148 34.62 35.27 -17.91
N SER A 149 34.31 35.51 -19.17
CA SER A 149 35.26 35.42 -20.28
C SER A 149 36.42 36.38 -20.02
N THR A 150 37.59 35.83 -19.69
CA THR A 150 38.84 36.59 -19.62
C THR A 150 39.32 36.90 -21.05
N PRO A 151 39.76 38.13 -21.37
CA PRO A 151 40.36 38.43 -22.65
C PRO A 151 41.66 37.65 -22.84
N GLN A 152 41.79 36.99 -23.99
CA GLN A 152 43.01 36.30 -24.42
C GLN A 152 44.16 37.32 -24.61
N PRO A 153 45.38 37.07 -24.10
CA PRO A 153 46.54 37.87 -24.46
C PRO A 153 46.95 37.52 -25.90
N THR A 154 46.97 38.53 -26.77
CA THR A 154 47.51 38.42 -28.12
C THR A 154 49.02 38.19 -28.05
N PHE A 155 49.45 36.96 -28.31
CA PHE A 155 50.84 36.68 -28.68
C PHE A 155 50.92 36.66 -30.20
N ASN A 156 51.69 37.59 -30.78
CA ASN A 156 52.01 37.62 -32.20
C ASN A 156 52.71 36.32 -32.58
N HIS A 157 52.02 35.42 -33.29
CA HIS A 157 52.62 34.22 -33.85
C HIS A 157 52.88 34.41 -35.34
N ILE A 158 54.16 34.35 -35.69
CA ILE A 158 54.70 34.42 -37.04
C ILE A 158 54.09 33.30 -37.88
N HIS A 159 53.57 33.67 -39.04
CA HIS A 159 52.97 32.75 -40.01
C HIS A 159 54.05 31.90 -40.70
N ILE A 160 54.13 30.61 -40.36
CA ILE A 160 54.76 29.58 -41.20
C ILE A 160 53.75 28.45 -41.37
N GLN A 161 53.31 28.21 -42.60
CA GLN A 161 52.38 27.12 -42.92
C GLN A 161 53.11 25.78 -42.97
N PRO A 162 52.59 24.73 -42.33
CA PRO A 162 52.75 23.37 -42.82
C PRO A 162 51.54 23.04 -43.70
N ARG A 163 51.80 22.77 -44.98
CA ARG A 163 50.84 22.11 -45.86
C ARG A 163 50.58 20.70 -45.34
N TYR A 164 49.38 20.44 -44.83
CA TYR A 164 48.78 19.11 -44.90
C TYR A 164 47.27 19.24 -45.12
N SER A 165 46.86 18.92 -46.34
CA SER A 165 45.48 18.70 -46.74
C SER A 165 44.96 17.40 -46.14
N SER A 166 43.94 17.46 -45.28
CA SER A 166 43.09 16.30 -44.99
C SER A 166 41.64 16.71 -45.19
N ALA A 167 40.94 15.93 -46.02
CA ALA A 167 39.55 16.17 -46.40
C ALA A 167 38.62 15.96 -45.20
N PRO A 168 37.46 16.65 -45.14
CA PRO A 168 36.54 16.54 -44.02
C PRO A 168 35.88 15.16 -43.96
N PHE A 169 35.93 14.53 -42.79
CA PHE A 169 35.15 13.33 -42.47
C PHE A 169 33.65 13.65 -42.49
N LYS A 170 32.87 12.89 -43.27
CA LYS A 170 31.41 12.89 -43.21
C LYS A 170 30.95 11.78 -42.24
N PRO A 171 30.06 12.05 -41.28
CA PRO A 171 29.44 11.01 -40.47
C PRO A 171 28.41 10.24 -41.32
N THR A 172 28.59 8.93 -41.44
CA THR A 172 27.63 8.05 -42.12
C THR A 172 26.47 7.75 -41.17
N THR A 173 25.33 8.44 -41.36
CA THR A 173 24.05 8.00 -40.81
C THR A 173 23.65 6.71 -41.54
N SER A 174 23.55 5.60 -40.80
CA SER A 174 22.98 4.35 -41.31
C SER A 174 21.48 4.55 -41.54
N GLN A 175 21.12 4.93 -42.76
CA GLN A 175 19.78 4.92 -43.30
C GLN A 175 19.39 3.46 -43.58
N TYR A 176 18.50 2.90 -42.77
CA TYR A 176 17.79 1.68 -43.13
C TYR A 176 16.85 1.99 -44.30
N GLN A 177 17.10 1.39 -45.46
CA GLN A 177 16.11 1.27 -46.53
C GLN A 177 15.96 -0.20 -46.97
N PRO A 178 14.73 -0.60 -47.34
CA PRO A 178 14.27 -1.99 -47.33
C PRO A 178 14.67 -2.78 -48.57
N SER A 179 15.14 -4.01 -48.37
CA SER A 179 15.32 -4.98 -49.45
C SER A 179 13.98 -5.62 -49.79
N ILE A 180 13.43 -5.28 -50.97
CA ILE A 180 12.37 -6.02 -51.63
C ILE A 180 12.97 -7.33 -52.15
N LEU A 181 12.61 -8.47 -51.55
CA LEU A 181 12.77 -9.78 -52.18
C LEU A 181 11.75 -10.78 -51.65
N GLY A 182 10.81 -11.16 -52.53
CA GLY A 182 10.08 -12.43 -52.42
C GLY A 182 8.70 -12.38 -51.76
N LYS A 183 7.65 -12.07 -52.53
CA LYS A 183 6.31 -12.65 -52.31
C LYS A 183 6.13 -13.84 -53.25
N PRO A 184 5.83 -15.05 -52.73
CA PRO A 184 4.95 -16.00 -53.41
C PRO A 184 3.58 -15.91 -52.72
N GLN A 185 2.59 -15.29 -53.38
CA GLN A 185 1.62 -15.96 -54.25
C GLN A 185 0.52 -16.65 -53.46
N SER A 186 -0.61 -15.93 -53.37
CA SER A 186 -1.90 -16.41 -52.88
C SER A 186 -2.42 -17.51 -53.81
N GLN A 187 -2.81 -18.65 -53.25
CA GLN A 187 -3.69 -19.62 -53.92
C GLN A 187 -4.96 -19.79 -53.08
N PRO A 188 -6.17 -19.70 -53.68
CA PRO A 188 -7.42 -19.89 -52.95
C PRO A 188 -7.95 -21.34 -53.06
N ARG A 189 -8.54 -21.79 -51.93
CA ARG A 189 -9.59 -22.82 -51.72
C ARG A 189 -9.38 -24.26 -52.25
N GLN A 190 -9.62 -25.25 -51.37
CA GLN A 190 -10.87 -26.05 -51.35
C GLN A 190 -11.10 -26.69 -49.96
N PRO A 191 -12.37 -26.91 -49.54
CA PRO A 191 -12.73 -27.67 -48.34
C PRO A 191 -12.90 -29.16 -48.66
N GLN A 192 -12.66 -30.06 -47.70
CA GLN A 192 -12.84 -31.50 -47.88
C GLN A 192 -13.24 -32.19 -46.56
N PRO A 193 -13.83 -33.40 -46.65
CA PRO A 193 -15.19 -33.73 -46.20
C PRO A 193 -15.34 -34.14 -44.73
#